data_AF-A0A5M5M7C2-F1
#
_entry.id   AF-A0A5M5M7C2-F1
#
_cell.length_a   1.000
_cell.length_b   1.000
_cell.length_c   1.000
_cell.angle_alpha   90.00
_cell.angle_beta   90.00
_cell.angle_gamma   90.00
#
_symmetry.space_group_name_H-M   'P 1'
#
loop_
_entity.id
_entity.type
_entity.pdbx_description
1 polymer ?
#
loop_
_entity_poly.entity_id
_entity_poly.type
_entity_poly.pdbx_seq_one_letter_code
_entity_poly.pdbx_strand_id
1 'polypeptide(L)'
;METFIILIILIFGILQLILFFKIWGMTNDIREIKERYLSSTTSPKKKMPTQPTEFNIGELVVEIKTNKQMRIKEITEDGKYSCYTGGGASHEGDFTASEIKRFNS
;
A
#
# COMPACT_ATOMS: atom_id res chain seq x y z
N MET A 1 -19.59 53.74 -22.74
CA MET A 1 -18.37 53.22 -22.08
C MET A 1 -18.74 52.42 -20.84
N GLU A 2 -19.47 52.98 -19.87
CA GLU A 2 -19.91 52.26 -18.66
C GLU A 2 -20.69 50.97 -18.91
N THR A 3 -21.70 50.99 -19.78
CA THR A 3 -22.53 49.80 -20.09
C THR A 3 -21.74 48.63 -20.69
N PHE A 4 -20.71 48.95 -21.48
CA PHE A 4 -19.81 47.95 -22.06
C PHE A 4 -18.91 47.30 -21.01
N ILE A 5 -18.38 48.11 -20.09
CA ILE A 5 -17.57 47.63 -18.97
C ILE A 5 -18.40 46.71 -18.05
N ILE A 6 -19.64 47.09 -17.74
CA ILE A 6 -20.56 46.28 -16.94
C ILE A 6 -20.84 44.93 -17.60
N LEU A 7 -21.04 44.91 -18.93
CA LEU A 7 -21.28 43.69 -19.68
C LEU A 7 -20.06 42.75 -19.68
N ILE A 8 -18.84 43.29 -19.78
CA ILE A 8 -17.60 42.52 -19.68
C ILE A 8 -17.45 41.90 -18.28
N ILE A 9 -17.69 42.67 -17.22
CA ILE A 9 -17.58 42.18 -15.84
C ILE A 9 -18.62 41.09 -15.57
N LEU A 10 -19.84 41.23 -16.11
CA LEU A 10 -20.89 40.21 -15.97
C LEU A 10 -20.50 38.90 -16.65
N ILE A 11 -20.03 38.95 -17.91
CA ILE A 11 -19.57 37.77 -18.65
C ILE A 11 -18.38 37.12 -17.93
N PHE A 12 -17.43 37.93 -17.45
CA PHE A 12 -16.28 37.44 -16.70
C PHE A 12 -16.71 36.77 -15.39
N GLY A 13 -17.66 37.35 -14.64
CA GLY A 13 -18.18 36.75 -13.42
C GLY A 13 -18.83 35.38 -13.63
N ILE A 14 -19.63 35.23 -14.69
CA ILE A 14 -20.24 33.95 -15.07
C ILE A 14 -19.17 32.94 -15.48
N LEU A 15 -18.18 33.37 -16.27
CA LEU A 15 -17.08 32.51 -16.71
C LEU A 15 -16.24 32.02 -15.53
N GLN A 16 -15.95 32.89 -14.55
CA GLN A 16 -15.24 32.50 -13.33
C GLN A 16 -16.02 31.49 -12.51
N LEU A 17 -17.34 31.68 -12.34
CA LEU A 17 -18.20 30.74 -11.61
C LEU A 17 -18.16 29.33 -12.24
N ILE A 18 -18.23 29.22 -13.58
CA ILE A 18 -18.13 27.96 -14.30
C ILE A 18 -16.73 27.33 -14.12
N LEU A 19 -15.67 28.15 -14.20
CA LEU A 19 -14.29 27.68 -13.99
C LEU A 19 -14.08 27.15 -12.56
N PHE A 20 -14.66 27.80 -11.54
CA PHE A 20 -14.63 27.32 -10.16
C PHE A 20 -15.32 25.96 -10.01
N PHE A 21 -16.51 25.77 -10.58
CA PHE A 21 -17.18 24.46 -10.58
C PHE A 21 -16.36 23.39 -11.30
N LYS A 22 -15.67 23.75 -12.40
CA LYS A 22 -14.83 22.83 -13.15
C LYS A 22 -13.56 22.42 -12.38
N ILE A 23 -12.89 23.36 -11.73
CA ILE A 23 -11.74 23.08 -10.84
C ILE A 23 -12.16 22.25 -9.63
N TRP A 24 -13.35 22.52 -9.08
CA TRP A 24 -13.86 21.79 -7.92
C TRP A 24 -14.16 20.33 -8.27
N GLY A 25 -14.76 20.07 -9.43
CA GLY A 25 -14.96 18.72 -9.95
C GLY A 25 -13.64 17.98 -10.19
N MET A 26 -12.64 18.63 -10.80
CA MET A 26 -11.31 18.03 -11.03
C MET A 26 -10.59 17.72 -9.70
N THR A 27 -10.72 18.59 -8.70
CA THR A 27 -10.08 18.38 -7.39
C THR A 27 -10.78 17.28 -6.58
N ASN A 28 -12.09 17.10 -6.76
CA ASN A 28 -12.85 16.01 -6.14
C ASN A 28 -12.44 14.62 -6.68
N ASP A 29 -12.19 14.51 -7.98
CA ASP A 29 -11.70 13.27 -8.63
C ASP A 29 -10.31 12.87 -8.08
N ILE A 30 -9.39 13.84 -7.96
CA ILE A 30 -8.07 13.62 -7.36
C ILE A 30 -8.16 13.17 -5.90
N ARG A 31 -9.16 13.65 -5.13
CA ARG A 31 -9.39 13.22 -3.76
C ARG A 31 -9.82 11.75 -3.68
N GLU A 32 -10.70 11.30 -4.59
CA GLU A 32 -11.12 9.89 -4.65
C GLU A 32 -9.94 8.98 -5.01
N ILE A 33 -9.16 9.34 -6.03
CA ILE A 33 -7.93 8.63 -6.41
C ILE A 33 -6.98 8.56 -5.21
N LYS A 34 -6.68 9.71 -4.59
CA LYS A 34 -5.82 9.76 -3.40
C LYS A 34 -6.32 8.84 -2.28
N GLU A 35 -7.63 8.77 -2.03
CA GLU A 35 -8.20 7.89 -1.01
C GLU A 35 -8.04 6.40 -1.37
N ARG A 36 -8.22 6.01 -2.63
CA ARG A 36 -8.00 4.61 -3.09
C ARG A 36 -6.53 4.20 -2.99
N TYR A 37 -5.60 5.08 -3.37
CA TYR A 37 -4.17 4.79 -3.31
C TYR A 37 -3.63 4.89 -1.88
N LEU A 38 -4.05 5.88 -1.07
CA LEU A 38 -3.63 5.96 0.33
C LEU A 38 -4.34 4.96 1.25
N SER A 39 -5.54 4.47 0.94
CA SER A 39 -6.12 3.32 1.66
C SER A 39 -5.39 2.01 1.33
N SER A 40 -4.71 1.93 0.18
CA SER A 40 -3.84 0.80 -0.13
C SER A 40 -2.47 0.86 0.57
N THR A 41 -1.90 2.05 0.83
CA THR A 41 -0.65 2.20 1.62
C THR A 41 -0.88 2.45 3.12
N THR A 42 -2.06 2.94 3.52
CA THR A 42 -2.54 2.96 4.90
C THR A 42 -3.53 1.82 5.05
N SER A 43 -3.01 0.60 4.91
CA SER A 43 -3.65 -0.51 5.61
C SER A 43 -3.53 -0.18 7.11
N PRO A 44 -4.63 0.05 7.87
CA PRO A 44 -4.60 -0.46 9.23
C PRO A 44 -4.43 -1.96 9.02
N LYS A 45 -3.25 -2.50 9.35
CA LYS A 45 -2.96 -3.94 9.45
C LYS A 45 -4.07 -4.77 8.81
N LYS A 46 -4.01 -5.00 7.49
CA LYS A 46 -4.89 -5.98 6.84
C LYS A 46 -4.77 -7.20 7.73
N LYS A 47 -5.84 -7.55 8.45
CA LYS A 47 -5.80 -8.62 9.42
C LYS A 47 -5.25 -9.81 8.65
N MET A 48 -4.04 -10.21 9.05
CA MET A 48 -3.45 -11.48 8.72
C MET A 48 -4.54 -12.54 8.91
N PRO A 49 -4.59 -13.59 8.07
CA PRO A 49 -5.55 -14.67 8.25
C PRO A 49 -5.57 -15.07 9.72
N THR A 50 -6.79 -15.20 10.24
CA THR A 50 -7.05 -15.62 11.62
C THR A 50 -6.68 -17.09 11.73
N GLN A 51 -5.37 -17.35 11.81
CA GLN A 51 -4.79 -18.60 12.29
C GLN A 51 -3.57 -18.23 13.14
N PRO A 52 -3.33 -18.93 14.26
CA PRO A 52 -2.12 -18.79 15.03
C PRO A 52 -0.94 -19.22 14.15
N THR A 53 -0.34 -18.25 13.46
CA THR A 53 0.86 -18.47 12.66
C THR A 53 2.03 -18.43 13.63
N GLU A 54 2.79 -19.53 13.67
CA GLU A 54 3.86 -19.78 14.64
C GLU A 54 5.01 -18.76 14.54
N PHE A 55 5.09 -18.01 13.43
CA PHE A 55 6.12 -17.03 13.09
C PHE A 55 5.52 -15.72 12.57
N ASN A 56 6.17 -14.59 12.88
CA ASN A 56 5.75 -13.27 12.41
C ASN A 56 6.48 -12.83 11.13
N ILE A 57 5.83 -12.00 10.32
CA ILE A 57 6.46 -11.34 9.18
C ILE A 57 7.60 -10.45 9.70
N GLY A 58 8.77 -10.56 9.08
CA GLY A 58 9.99 -9.86 9.45
C GLY A 58 10.86 -10.57 10.48
N GLU A 59 10.42 -11.71 11.03
CA GLU A 59 11.19 -12.55 11.96
C GLU A 59 12.34 -13.29 11.24
N LEU A 60 13.48 -13.44 11.93
CA LEU A 60 14.63 -14.21 11.46
C LEU A 60 14.44 -15.68 11.82
N VAL A 61 14.41 -16.52 10.79
CA VAL A 61 14.23 -17.96 10.89
C VAL A 61 15.41 -18.68 10.24
N VAL A 62 15.62 -19.93 10.62
CA VAL A 62 16.67 -20.78 10.07
C VAL A 62 16.01 -21.99 9.43
N GLU A 63 16.40 -22.31 8.19
CA GLU A 63 15.99 -23.56 7.55
C GLU A 63 16.63 -24.76 8.26
N ILE A 64 15.84 -25.77 8.60
CA ILE A 64 16.31 -26.94 9.35
C ILE A 64 17.30 -27.79 8.55
N LYS A 65 17.11 -27.90 7.22
CA LYS A 65 17.93 -28.75 6.34
C LYS A 65 19.33 -28.17 6.10
N THR A 66 19.41 -26.87 5.83
CA THR A 66 20.64 -26.20 5.39
C THR A 66 21.29 -25.35 6.48
N ASN A 67 20.60 -25.16 7.61
CA ASN A 67 20.98 -24.22 8.68
C ASN A 67 21.15 -22.77 8.18
N LYS A 68 20.53 -22.41 7.07
CA LYS A 68 20.62 -21.08 6.49
C LYS A 68 19.71 -20.11 7.22
N GLN A 69 20.25 -18.97 7.65
CA GLN A 69 19.46 -17.89 8.26
C GLN A 69 18.77 -17.05 7.19
N MET A 70 17.50 -16.76 7.39
CA MET A 70 16.61 -16.12 6.41
C MET A 70 15.58 -15.26 7.15
N ARG A 71 14.92 -14.37 6.40
CA ARG A 71 13.87 -13.49 6.94
C ARG A 71 12.55 -13.73 6.22
N ILE A 72 11.47 -13.88 6.99
CA ILE A 72 10.12 -14.00 6.44
C ILE A 72 9.69 -12.63 5.92
N LYS A 73 9.41 -12.52 4.62
CA LYS A 73 8.93 -11.26 4.01
C LYS A 73 7.42 -11.24 3.83
N GLU A 74 6.84 -12.40 3.53
CA GLU A 74 5.42 -12.57 3.25
C GLU A 74 4.98 -14.01 3.54
N ILE A 75 3.68 -14.18 3.76
CA ILE A 75 3.03 -15.47 3.92
C ILE A 75 2.14 -15.64 2.70
N THR A 76 2.38 -16.70 1.93
CA THR A 76 1.60 -17.03 0.73
C THR A 76 0.19 -17.48 1.14
N GLU A 77 -0.80 -17.34 0.26
CA GLU A 77 -2.19 -17.80 0.51
C GLU A 77 -2.29 -19.30 0.84
N ASP A 78 -1.29 -20.08 0.42
CA ASP A 78 -1.11 -21.51 0.72
C ASP A 78 -0.61 -21.80 2.16
N GLY A 79 -0.33 -20.75 2.96
CA GLY A 79 0.18 -20.89 4.34
C GLY A 79 1.69 -21.10 4.45
N LYS A 80 2.42 -20.98 3.33
CA LYS A 80 3.88 -21.05 3.30
C LYS A 80 4.54 -19.70 3.55
N TYR A 81 5.72 -19.72 4.14
CA TYR A 81 6.53 -18.55 4.47
C TYR A 81 7.56 -18.30 3.37
N SER A 82 7.46 -17.14 2.70
CA SER A 82 8.44 -16.75 1.68
C SER A 82 9.63 -16.08 2.35
N CYS A 83 10.77 -16.74 2.26
CA CYS A 83 12.00 -16.38 2.96
C CYS A 83 13.00 -15.71 2.02
N TYR A 84 13.67 -14.68 2.54
CA TYR A 84 14.66 -13.89 1.81
C TYR A 84 15.95 -13.74 2.62
N THR A 85 17.09 -13.60 1.92
CA THR A 85 18.42 -13.36 2.48
C THR A 85 19.00 -12.03 2.00
N GLY A 86 20.13 -11.61 2.58
CA GLY A 86 20.83 -10.38 2.16
C GLY A 86 20.02 -9.09 2.40
N GLY A 87 19.23 -9.03 3.48
CA GLY A 87 18.39 -7.86 3.78
C GLY A 87 17.09 -7.77 2.97
N GLY A 88 16.69 -8.85 2.28
CA GLY A 88 15.45 -8.88 1.48
C GLY A 88 15.68 -8.78 -0.03
N ALA A 89 16.94 -8.83 -0.48
CA ALA A 89 17.33 -8.73 -1.88
C ALA A 89 17.25 -10.07 -2.63
N SER A 90 17.52 -11.19 -1.95
CA SER A 90 17.55 -12.52 -2.57
C SER A 90 16.39 -13.37 -2.10
N HIS A 91 15.52 -13.81 -3.03
CA HIS A 91 14.48 -14.78 -2.75
C HIS A 91 15.10 -16.17 -2.68
N GLU A 92 14.81 -16.90 -1.61
CA GLU A 92 15.38 -18.22 -1.39
C GLU A 92 14.36 -19.33 -1.59
N GLY A 93 13.10 -19.09 -1.21
CA GLY A 93 12.02 -20.06 -1.40
C GLY A 93 10.85 -19.87 -0.44
N ASP A 94 9.80 -20.64 -0.71
CA ASP A 94 8.64 -20.85 0.14
C ASP A 94 8.86 -22.06 1.07
N PHE A 95 8.73 -21.86 2.38
CA PHE A 95 8.94 -22.89 3.40
C PHE A 95 7.70 -23.09 4.26
N THR A 96 7.49 -24.32 4.75
CA THR A 96 6.44 -24.61 5.74
C THR A 96 6.94 -24.40 7.18
N ALA A 97 6.04 -24.25 8.15
CA ALA A 97 6.39 -24.09 9.58
C ALA A 97 7.29 -25.23 10.10
N SER A 98 7.11 -26.45 9.60
CA SER A 98 7.89 -27.62 9.98
C SER A 98 9.31 -27.65 9.41
N GLU A 99 9.62 -26.78 8.45
CA GLU A 99 10.93 -26.72 7.77
C GLU A 99 11.83 -25.59 8.28
N ILE A 100 11.28 -24.69 9.07
CA ILE A 100 11.97 -23.53 9.62
C ILE A 100 11.90 -23.54 11.14
N LYS A 101 12.93 -23.00 11.79
CA LYS A 101 12.97 -22.80 13.25
C LYS A 101 13.35 -21.37 13.58
N ARG A 102 13.01 -20.90 14.79
CA ARG A 102 13.46 -19.59 15.26
C ARG A 102 14.98 -19.58 15.38
N PHE A 103 15.61 -18.48 14.97
CA PHE A 103 17.06 -18.33 15.13
C PHE A 103 17.51 -18.38 16.60
N ASN A 104 16.66 -17.94 17.52
CA ASN A 104 16.94 -17.92 18.96
C ASN A 104 16.49 -19.20 19.70
N SER A 105 16.10 -20.26 18.99
CA SER A 105 15.61 -21.52 19.58
C SER A 105 16.61 -22.66 19.50
#